data_AF-A0A1D6LBK7-F1
#
_entry.id   AF-A0A1D6LBK7-F1
#
_cell.length_a   1.000
_cell.length_b   1.000
_cell.length_c   1.000
_cell.angle_alpha   90.00
_cell.angle_beta   90.00
_cell.angle_gamma   90.00
#
_symmetry.space_group_name_H-M   'P 1'
#
loop_
_entity.id
_entity.type
_entity.pdbx_description
1 polymer ?
#
loop_
_entity_poly.entity_id
_entity_poly.type
_entity_poly.pdbx_seq_one_letter_code
_entity_poly.pdbx_strand_id
1 'polypeptide(L)'
;MVEVDAFDFEGRTDDKIKAQEVVEELRTKRADMQATLLLDAFNKDRASLTQPAQPPQVAAAPPPAPPDARTQEMINEKLKKAEELGEQGMVDEAQKALEEAEALKKLARRPEPPSDPSKYTAADVWITDQKLRLCDICGAFLSVYDNDRRLADHFGGKLHLGYMLIRDKQKELQVLSVMYRFLL
;
A
#
# COMPACT_ATOMS: atom_id res chain seq x y z
N MET A 1 -49.01 26.53 35.73
CA MET A 1 -48.09 27.38 36.51
C MET A 1 -47.09 27.95 35.51
N VAL A 2 -47.37 29.17 35.05
CA VAL A 2 -46.45 29.96 34.24
C VAL A 2 -45.75 30.87 35.23
N GLU A 3 -44.57 30.47 35.69
CA GLU A 3 -43.72 31.37 36.45
C GLU A 3 -43.09 32.33 35.45
N VAL A 4 -43.76 33.47 35.39
CA VAL A 4 -43.36 34.78 34.91
C VAL A 4 -41.84 34.96 34.90
N ASP A 5 -41.31 35.16 33.70
CA ASP A 5 -40.08 35.93 33.44
C ASP A 5 -40.17 37.24 34.24
N ALA A 6 -39.64 37.21 35.46
CA ALA A 6 -39.33 38.42 36.20
C ALA A 6 -38.14 39.05 35.47
N PHE A 7 -38.45 39.99 34.59
CA PHE A 7 -37.50 40.83 33.85
C PHE A 7 -36.23 41.13 34.68
N ASP A 8 -35.09 40.67 34.19
CA ASP A 8 -33.78 40.90 34.81
C ASP A 8 -33.35 42.35 34.57
N PHE A 9 -33.84 43.27 35.41
CA PHE A 9 -33.57 44.71 35.33
C PHE A 9 -32.12 45.10 35.67
N GLU A 10 -31.27 44.13 36.06
CA GLU A 10 -29.90 44.36 36.51
C GLU A 10 -28.84 43.88 35.51
N GLY A 11 -29.24 43.42 34.32
CA GLY A 11 -28.33 43.01 33.24
C GLY A 11 -27.47 41.79 33.54
N ARG A 12 -27.76 41.07 34.64
CA ARG A 12 -26.94 39.93 35.11
C ARG A 12 -27.03 38.73 34.18
N THR A 13 -28.18 38.49 33.55
CA THR A 13 -28.34 37.49 32.49
C THR A 13 -27.52 37.84 31.25
N ASP A 14 -27.51 39.11 30.84
CA ASP A 14 -26.77 39.56 29.65
C ASP A 14 -25.26 39.45 29.86
N ASP A 15 -24.78 39.80 31.05
CA ASP A 15 -23.37 39.65 31.42
C ASP A 15 -22.96 38.18 31.53
N LYS A 16 -23.87 37.31 32.02
CA LYS A 16 -23.65 35.87 32.05
C LYS A 16 -23.58 35.26 30.65
N ILE A 17 -24.47 35.69 29.74
CA ILE A 17 -24.46 35.25 28.33
C ILE A 17 -23.14 35.66 27.66
N LYS A 18 -22.72 36.93 27.79
CA LYS A 18 -21.44 37.41 27.26
C LYS A 18 -20.25 36.63 27.84
N ALA A 19 -20.26 36.37 29.15
CA ALA A 19 -19.20 35.58 29.78
C ALA A 19 -19.15 34.14 29.23
N GLN A 20 -20.31 33.52 28.99
CA GLN A 20 -20.39 32.19 28.38
C GLN A 20 -19.93 32.19 26.92
N GLU A 21 -20.29 33.20 26.13
CA GLU A 21 -19.83 33.36 24.75
C GLU A 21 -18.30 33.49 24.68
N VAL A 22 -17.69 34.30 25.56
CA VAL A 22 -16.22 34.42 25.65
C VAL A 22 -15.58 33.08 26.02
N VAL A 23 -16.20 32.30 26.91
CA VAL A 23 -15.71 30.97 27.28
C VAL A 23 -15.78 29.99 26.10
N GLU A 24 -16.86 30.00 25.32
CA GLU A 24 -17.00 29.18 24.11
C GLU A 24 -16.02 29.60 23.00
N GLU A 25 -15.77 30.90 22.85
CA GLU A 25 -14.77 31.41 21.92
C GLU A 25 -13.36 30.96 22.31
N LEU A 26 -13.01 31.03 23.60
CA LEU A 26 -11.73 30.53 24.12
C LEU A 26 -11.60 29.01 24.01
N ARG A 27 -12.70 28.26 24.16
CA ARG A 27 -12.73 26.80 23.90
C ARG A 27 -12.44 26.49 22.45
N THR A 28 -13.08 27.20 21.53
CA THR A 28 -12.88 27.04 20.08
C THR A 28 -11.44 27.38 19.70
N LYS A 29 -10.93 28.54 20.15
CA LYS A 29 -9.52 28.94 19.92
C LYS A 29 -8.53 27.91 20.46
N ARG A 30 -8.79 27.33 21.63
CA ARG A 30 -7.95 26.26 22.19
C ARG A 30 -8.00 25.00 21.32
N ALA A 31 -9.17 24.60 20.86
CA ALA A 31 -9.33 23.44 19.99
C ALA A 31 -8.57 23.61 18.66
N ASP A 32 -8.68 24.78 18.02
CA ASP A 32 -7.98 25.11 16.77
C ASP A 32 -6.45 25.12 16.96
N MET A 33 -5.98 25.68 18.07
CA MET A 33 -4.56 25.68 18.40
C MET A 33 -4.04 24.26 18.67
N GLN A 34 -4.80 23.43 19.37
CA GLN A 34 -4.48 22.01 19.59
C GLN A 34 -4.45 21.24 18.27
N ALA A 35 -5.42 21.45 17.37
CA ALA A 35 -5.46 20.82 16.06
C ALA A 35 -4.25 21.20 15.21
N THR A 36 -3.86 22.47 15.22
CA THR A 36 -2.68 22.97 14.48
C THR A 36 -1.38 22.35 15.01
N LEU A 37 -1.21 22.30 16.33
CA LEU A 37 -0.04 21.70 16.96
C LEU A 37 0.05 20.19 16.71
N LEU A 38 -1.08 19.48 16.71
CA LEU A 38 -1.12 18.06 16.37
C LEU A 38 -0.73 17.80 14.91
N LEU A 39 -1.21 18.64 13.98
CA LEU A 39 -0.85 18.54 12.58
C LEU A 39 0.64 18.81 12.37
N ASP A 40 1.20 19.84 13.03
CA ASP A 40 2.63 20.15 12.98
C ASP A 40 3.49 19.02 13.55
N ALA A 41 3.09 18.47 14.71
CA ALA A 41 3.75 17.31 15.30
C ALA A 41 3.72 16.09 14.36
N PHE A 42 2.58 15.81 13.71
CA PHE A 42 2.47 14.72 12.74
C PHE A 42 3.34 14.95 11.50
N ASN A 43 3.36 16.17 10.98
CA ASN A 43 4.21 16.54 9.84
C ASN A 43 5.70 16.43 10.19
N LYS A 44 6.09 16.83 11.40
CA LYS A 44 7.46 16.73 11.90
C LYS A 44 7.87 15.27 12.12
N ASP A 45 6.99 14.45 12.69
CA ASP A 45 7.21 13.01 12.85
C ASP A 45 7.40 12.35 11.47
N ARG A 46 6.49 12.63 10.52
CA ARG A 46 6.59 12.22 9.12
C ARG A 46 7.88 12.71 8.42
N ALA A 47 8.36 13.91 8.73
CA ALA A 47 9.60 14.45 8.16
C ALA A 47 10.87 13.86 8.80
N SER A 48 10.79 13.48 10.09
CA SER A 48 11.86 12.84 10.84
C SER A 48 11.99 11.35 10.53
N LEU A 49 10.89 10.71 10.13
CA LEU A 49 10.92 9.45 9.42
C LEU A 49 11.71 9.69 8.13
N THR A 50 12.92 9.12 8.09
CA THR A 50 13.75 9.13 6.89
C THR A 50 12.88 8.60 5.76
N GLN A 51 12.59 9.41 4.75
CA GLN A 51 12.03 8.87 3.52
C GLN A 51 12.98 7.73 3.10
N PRO A 52 12.49 6.53 2.74
CA PRO A 52 13.34 5.59 2.03
C PRO A 52 13.93 6.41 0.89
N ALA A 53 15.27 6.45 0.85
CA ALA A 53 16.01 7.35 -0.03
C ALA A 53 15.28 7.46 -1.37
N GLN A 54 15.05 8.69 -1.84
CA GLN A 54 14.61 8.86 -3.23
C GLN A 54 15.48 7.93 -4.05
N PRO A 55 14.88 7.05 -4.88
CA PRO A 55 15.66 6.07 -5.62
C PRO A 55 16.79 6.85 -6.28
N PRO A 56 18.06 6.44 -6.12
CA PRO A 56 19.13 7.09 -6.84
C PRO A 56 18.66 7.20 -8.28
N GLN A 57 18.71 8.42 -8.83
CA GLN A 57 18.39 8.66 -10.24
C GLN A 57 18.98 7.50 -11.00
N VAL A 58 18.12 6.66 -11.58
CA VAL A 58 18.44 5.30 -11.99
C VAL A 58 19.75 5.31 -12.75
N ALA A 59 20.85 5.04 -12.04
CA ALA A 59 22.05 4.55 -12.68
C ALA A 59 21.55 3.24 -13.26
N ALA A 60 21.54 3.18 -14.60
CA ALA A 60 21.09 2.04 -15.36
C ALA A 60 21.51 0.77 -14.61
N ALA A 61 20.54 -0.11 -14.35
CA ALA A 61 20.77 -1.37 -13.68
C ALA A 61 22.09 -1.95 -14.19
N PRO A 62 23.03 -2.36 -13.31
CA PRO A 62 24.21 -3.05 -13.77
C PRO A 62 23.74 -4.16 -14.71
N PRO A 63 24.33 -4.28 -15.92
CA PRO A 63 23.90 -5.29 -16.87
C PRO A 63 23.82 -6.63 -16.14
N PRO A 64 22.78 -7.44 -16.41
CA PRO A 64 22.63 -8.74 -15.77
C PRO A 64 23.97 -9.46 -15.82
N ALA A 65 24.37 -10.05 -14.70
CA ALA A 65 25.66 -10.73 -14.58
C ALA A 65 25.89 -11.56 -15.85
N PRO A 66 27.04 -11.38 -16.53
CA PRO A 66 27.30 -12.11 -17.77
C PRO A 66 27.08 -13.59 -17.46
N PRO A 67 26.42 -14.32 -18.37
CA PRO A 67 26.24 -15.76 -18.21
C PRO A 67 27.60 -16.38 -17.90
N ASP A 68 27.63 -17.31 -16.95
CA ASP A 68 28.88 -17.96 -16.47
C ASP A 68 29.83 -18.18 -17.64
N ALA A 69 31.09 -17.75 -17.52
CA ALA A 69 32.04 -17.72 -18.64
C ALA A 69 32.07 -19.03 -19.44
N ARG A 70 31.91 -20.16 -18.74
CA ARG A 70 31.79 -21.51 -19.31
C ARG A 70 30.57 -21.71 -20.20
N THR A 71 29.41 -21.19 -19.82
CA THR A 71 28.17 -21.27 -20.61
C THR A 71 28.26 -20.39 -21.85
N GLN A 72 28.90 -19.22 -21.75
CA GLN A 72 29.15 -18.34 -22.89
C GLN A 72 30.13 -18.98 -23.89
N GLU A 73 31.18 -19.67 -23.41
CA GLU A 73 32.09 -20.46 -24.24
C GLU A 73 31.37 -21.58 -24.99
N MET A 74 30.49 -22.34 -24.32
CA MET A 74 29.70 -23.40 -24.95
C MET A 74 28.73 -22.87 -26.02
N ILE A 75 28.14 -21.68 -25.80
CA ILE A 75 27.29 -21.01 -26.80
C ILE A 75 28.12 -20.61 -28.02
N ASN A 76 29.29 -20.02 -27.81
CA ASN A 76 30.17 -19.61 -28.90
C ASN A 76 30.68 -20.81 -29.72
N GLU A 77 31.00 -21.93 -29.07
CA GLU A 77 31.39 -23.18 -29.75
C GLU A 77 30.26 -23.74 -30.62
N LYS A 78 29.02 -23.72 -30.12
CA LYS A 78 27.83 -24.19 -30.86
C LYS A 78 27.50 -23.28 -32.05
N LEU A 79 27.65 -21.96 -31.89
CA LEU A 79 27.49 -20.99 -32.98
C LEU A 79 28.53 -21.20 -34.08
N LYS A 80 29.81 -21.37 -33.71
CA LYS A 80 30.89 -21.66 -34.67
C LYS A 80 30.63 -22.95 -35.44
N LYS A 81 30.16 -23.99 -34.75
CA LYS A 81 29.80 -25.26 -35.39
C LYS A 81 28.62 -25.12 -36.37
N ALA A 82 27.64 -24.27 -36.04
CA ALA A 82 26.54 -23.97 -36.95
C ALA A 82 27.01 -23.25 -38.23
N GLU A 83 27.97 -22.32 -38.11
CA GLU A 83 28.58 -21.62 -39.26
C GLU A 83 29.32 -22.60 -40.17
N GLU A 84 30.17 -23.47 -39.61
CA GLU A 84 30.92 -24.48 -40.37
C GLU A 84 30.02 -25.48 -41.11
N LEU A 85 28.92 -25.91 -40.47
CA LEU A 85 27.91 -26.77 -41.08
C LEU A 85 27.10 -26.04 -42.17
N GLY A 86 26.86 -24.74 -41.98
CA GLY A 86 26.23 -23.86 -42.96
C GLY A 86 27.07 -23.68 -44.23
N GLU A 87 28.39 -23.48 -44.08
CA GLU A 87 29.32 -23.38 -45.20
C GLU A 87 29.43 -24.69 -46.00
N GLN A 88 29.26 -25.84 -45.33
CA GLN A 88 29.22 -27.16 -45.97
C GLN A 88 27.86 -27.48 -46.63
N GLY A 89 26.87 -26.57 -46.53
CA GLY A 89 25.55 -26.75 -47.11
C GLY A 89 24.63 -27.70 -46.33
N MET A 90 25.01 -28.11 -45.11
CA MET A 90 24.21 -28.98 -44.25
C MET A 90 23.22 -28.15 -43.42
N VAL A 91 22.24 -27.57 -44.10
CA VAL A 91 21.27 -26.60 -43.56
C VAL A 91 20.49 -27.14 -42.36
N ASP A 92 20.04 -28.40 -42.43
CA ASP A 92 19.25 -29.02 -41.35
C ASP A 92 20.08 -29.19 -40.06
N GLU A 93 21.36 -29.54 -40.19
CA GLU A 93 22.26 -29.72 -39.05
C GLU A 93 22.71 -28.39 -38.45
N ALA A 94 22.95 -27.39 -39.31
CA ALA A 94 23.27 -26.03 -38.90
C ALA A 94 22.11 -25.40 -38.10
N GLN A 95 20.87 -25.56 -38.57
CA GLN A 95 19.69 -25.03 -37.89
C GLN A 95 19.48 -25.69 -36.52
N LYS A 96 19.72 -27.00 -36.41
CA LYS A 96 19.68 -27.71 -35.13
C LYS A 96 20.74 -27.22 -34.14
N ALA A 97 21.97 -26.96 -34.61
CA ALA A 97 23.05 -26.44 -33.77
C ALA A 97 22.76 -25.01 -33.27
N LEU A 98 22.08 -24.18 -34.08
CA LEU A 98 21.60 -22.85 -33.68
C LEU A 98 20.50 -22.95 -32.61
N GLU A 99 19.53 -23.85 -32.78
CA GLU A 99 18.45 -24.06 -31.80
C GLU A 99 19.01 -24.52 -30.45
N GLU A 100 20.03 -25.38 -30.44
CA GLU A 100 20.75 -25.77 -29.23
C GLU A 100 21.47 -24.58 -28.55
N ALA A 101 22.09 -23.69 -29.33
CA ALA A 101 22.73 -22.48 -28.81
C ALA A 101 21.71 -21.50 -28.21
N GLU A 102 20.54 -21.34 -28.84
CA GLU A 102 19.45 -20.53 -28.33
C GLU A 102 18.82 -21.13 -27.07
N ALA A 103 18.70 -22.46 -26.98
CA ALA A 103 18.23 -23.15 -25.79
C ALA A 103 19.16 -22.93 -24.59
N LEU A 104 20.48 -23.01 -24.81
CA LEU A 104 21.49 -22.70 -23.79
C LEU A 104 21.40 -21.23 -23.33
N LYS A 105 21.18 -20.30 -24.27
CA LYS A 105 20.97 -18.88 -23.98
C LYS A 105 19.68 -18.63 -23.17
N LYS A 106 18.62 -19.39 -23.45
CA LYS A 106 17.34 -19.30 -22.73
C LYS A 106 17.43 -19.87 -21.30
N LEU A 107 18.19 -20.95 -21.13
CA LEU A 107 18.49 -21.52 -19.82
C LEU A 107 19.36 -20.59 -18.96
N ALA A 108 20.36 -19.94 -19.56
CA ALA A 108 21.18 -18.93 -18.89
C ALA A 108 20.39 -17.67 -18.48
N ARG A 109 19.24 -17.41 -19.13
CA ARG A 109 18.36 -16.28 -18.84
C ARG A 109 17.35 -16.57 -17.74
N ARG A 110 17.23 -17.81 -17.26
CA ARG A 110 16.39 -18.16 -16.12
C ARG A 110 17.21 -17.87 -14.85
N PRO A 111 16.87 -16.84 -14.05
CA PRO A 111 17.53 -16.63 -12.78
C PRO A 111 17.30 -17.87 -11.93
N GLU A 112 18.36 -18.48 -11.41
CA GLU A 112 18.19 -19.40 -10.29
C GLU A 112 17.53 -18.62 -9.14
N PRO A 113 16.50 -19.16 -8.47
CA PRO A 113 15.96 -18.51 -7.29
C PRO A 113 17.09 -18.43 -6.25
N PRO A 114 17.37 -17.25 -5.67
CA PRO A 114 18.44 -17.11 -4.70
C PRO A 114 18.20 -18.07 -3.53
N SER A 115 19.17 -18.96 -3.30
CA SER A 115 19.16 -20.01 -2.28
C SER A 115 19.44 -19.51 -0.86
N ASP A 116 19.36 -18.19 -0.64
CA ASP A 116 19.68 -17.54 0.63
C ASP A 116 18.43 -16.83 1.21
N PRO A 117 17.71 -17.44 2.18
CA PRO A 117 16.59 -16.77 2.84
C PRO A 117 17.02 -15.60 3.76
N SER A 118 18.33 -15.35 3.91
CA SER A 118 18.88 -14.36 4.84
C SER A 118 19.23 -13.01 4.20
N LYS A 119 19.06 -12.84 2.88
CA LYS A 119 19.33 -11.57 2.19
C LYS A 119 18.11 -11.11 1.41
N TYR A 120 17.03 -10.83 2.15
CA TYR A 120 15.89 -10.11 1.59
C TYR A 120 16.30 -8.63 1.49
N THR A 121 16.74 -8.19 0.31
CA THR A 121 17.05 -6.78 0.11
C THR A 121 15.75 -6.00 -0.08
N ALA A 122 15.72 -4.75 0.37
CA ALA A 122 14.54 -3.90 0.24
C ALA A 122 14.07 -3.73 -1.22
N ALA A 123 14.93 -3.99 -2.22
CA ALA A 123 14.59 -3.92 -3.64
C ALA A 123 13.78 -5.13 -4.15
N ASP A 124 13.88 -6.31 -3.52
CA ASP A 124 13.11 -7.51 -3.90
C ASP A 124 11.63 -7.40 -3.52
N VAL A 125 11.30 -6.47 -2.61
CA VAL A 125 9.95 -6.14 -2.17
C VAL A 125 9.20 -5.25 -3.18
N TRP A 126 9.90 -4.61 -4.13
CA TRP A 126 9.34 -3.39 -4.73
C TRP A 126 8.47 -3.61 -5.96
N ILE A 127 8.59 -4.74 -6.68
CA ILE A 127 7.65 -5.12 -7.76
C ILE A 127 7.62 -6.65 -7.90
N THR A 128 7.40 -7.38 -6.81
CA THR A 128 7.00 -8.78 -6.89
C THR A 128 5.63 -8.89 -6.24
N ASP A 129 4.59 -8.90 -7.07
CA ASP A 129 3.25 -9.43 -6.76
C ASP A 129 2.83 -9.29 -5.28
N GLN A 130 2.78 -8.07 -4.73
CA GLN A 130 1.98 -7.86 -3.53
C GLN A 130 0.54 -8.04 -3.97
N LYS A 131 0.09 -9.30 -3.97
CA LYS A 131 -1.29 -9.66 -4.23
C LYS A 131 -2.12 -9.06 -3.11
N LEU A 132 -2.56 -7.83 -3.35
CA LEU A 132 -3.40 -7.09 -2.43
C LEU A 132 -4.84 -7.51 -2.64
N ARG A 133 -5.58 -7.63 -1.54
CA ARG A 133 -7.03 -7.78 -1.51
C ARG A 133 -7.63 -6.60 -0.77
N LEU A 134 -8.89 -6.29 -1.06
CA LEU A 134 -9.63 -5.27 -0.32
C LEU A 134 -10.34 -5.90 0.88
N CYS A 135 -10.47 -5.14 1.96
CA CYS A 135 -11.34 -5.48 3.09
C CYS A 135 -12.80 -5.18 2.75
N ASP A 136 -13.68 -6.15 2.88
CA ASP A 136 -15.11 -5.97 2.56
C ASP A 136 -15.83 -5.01 3.51
N ILE A 137 -15.29 -4.79 4.70
CA ILE A 137 -15.88 -3.91 5.72
C ILE A 137 -15.43 -2.48 5.50
N CYS A 138 -14.12 -2.24 5.52
CA CYS A 138 -13.55 -0.89 5.55
C CYS A 138 -12.84 -0.45 4.27
N GLY A 139 -12.73 -1.30 3.24
CA GLY A 139 -12.17 -0.95 1.93
C GLY A 139 -10.66 -0.70 1.90
N ALA A 140 -9.95 -0.92 3.02
CA ALA A 140 -8.49 -0.82 3.03
C ALA A 140 -7.84 -2.04 2.35
N PHE A 141 -6.69 -1.80 1.73
CA PHE A 141 -5.86 -2.86 1.14
C PHE A 141 -5.20 -3.72 2.23
N LEU A 142 -5.28 -5.03 2.06
CA LEU A 142 -4.58 -6.04 2.86
C LEU A 142 -3.68 -6.85 1.94
N SER A 143 -2.50 -7.22 2.40
CA SER A 143 -1.68 -8.19 1.69
C SER A 143 -2.22 -9.59 1.93
N VAL A 144 -2.25 -10.43 0.89
CA VAL A 144 -2.57 -11.85 1.03
C VAL A 144 -1.55 -12.58 1.94
N TYR A 145 -0.35 -12.02 2.09
CA TYR A 145 0.72 -12.59 2.90
C TYR A 145 0.89 -11.92 4.28
N ASP A 146 -0.08 -11.11 4.72
CA ASP A 146 -0.01 -10.52 6.06
C ASP A 146 -0.12 -11.62 7.15
N ASN A 147 0.61 -11.44 8.25
CA ASN A 147 0.56 -12.34 9.39
C ASN A 147 -0.63 -12.05 10.32
N ASP A 148 -1.04 -13.04 11.11
CA ASP A 148 -2.21 -12.95 12.00
C ASP A 148 -2.16 -11.75 12.95
N ARG A 149 -0.96 -11.34 13.39
CA ARG A 149 -0.79 -10.17 14.25
C ARG A 149 -1.20 -8.89 13.52
N ARG A 150 -0.76 -8.69 12.27
CA ARG A 150 -1.18 -7.55 11.45
C ARG A 150 -2.65 -7.59 11.09
N LEU A 151 -3.19 -8.78 10.82
CA LEU A 151 -4.63 -8.95 10.61
C LEU A 151 -5.42 -8.55 11.86
N ALA A 152 -4.98 -8.97 13.04
CA ALA A 152 -5.62 -8.61 14.30
C ALA A 152 -5.62 -7.08 14.52
N ASP A 153 -4.50 -6.41 14.25
CA ASP A 153 -4.41 -4.94 14.35
C ASP A 153 -5.33 -4.25 13.32
N HIS A 154 -5.49 -4.82 12.13
CA HIS A 154 -6.44 -4.34 11.14
C HIS A 154 -7.89 -4.48 11.62
N PHE A 155 -8.29 -5.67 12.07
CA PHE A 155 -9.68 -5.96 12.49
C PHE A 155 -10.05 -5.26 13.81
N GLY A 156 -9.08 -5.11 14.72
CA GLY A 156 -9.22 -4.33 15.95
C GLY A 156 -9.05 -2.82 15.75
N GLY A 157 -8.74 -2.38 14.54
CA GLY A 157 -8.52 -0.97 14.22
C GLY A 157 -9.80 -0.16 14.26
N LYS A 158 -9.69 1.11 14.67
CA LYS A 158 -10.84 2.05 14.76
C LYS A 158 -11.59 2.20 13.44
N LEU A 159 -10.86 2.22 12.33
CA LEU A 159 -11.45 2.37 11.00
C LEU A 159 -12.27 1.13 10.62
N HIS A 160 -11.75 -0.07 10.90
CA HIS A 160 -12.47 -1.32 10.67
C HIS A 160 -13.73 -1.42 11.53
N LEU A 161 -13.60 -1.22 12.84
CA LEU A 161 -14.71 -1.27 13.79
C LEU A 161 -15.77 -0.18 13.50
N GLY A 162 -15.35 1.02 13.10
CA GLY A 162 -16.27 2.10 12.74
C GLY A 162 -17.13 1.75 11.52
N TYR A 163 -16.53 1.25 10.45
CA TYR A 163 -17.28 0.81 9.27
C TYR A 163 -18.19 -0.39 9.54
N MET A 164 -17.78 -1.29 10.44
CA MET A 164 -18.61 -2.40 10.88
C MET A 164 -19.92 -1.89 11.53
N LEU A 165 -19.81 -0.98 12.49
CA LEU A 165 -20.97 -0.37 13.17
C LEU A 165 -21.90 0.37 12.19
N ILE A 166 -21.33 1.12 11.23
CA ILE A 166 -22.11 1.84 10.22
C ILE A 166 -22.91 0.85 9.36
N ARG A 167 -22.27 -0.22 8.88
CA ARG A 167 -22.92 -1.24 8.05
C ARG A 167 -24.02 -1.98 8.80
N ASP A 168 -23.81 -2.28 10.08
CA ASP A 168 -24.83 -2.93 10.90
C ASP A 168 -26.02 -2.00 11.13
N LYS A 169 -25.77 -0.73 11.44
CA LYS A 169 -26.85 0.27 11.56
C LYS A 169 -27.59 0.47 10.25
N GLN A 170 -26.89 0.44 9.12
CA GLN A 170 -27.52 0.52 7.80
C GLN A 170 -28.50 -0.64 7.57
N LYS A 171 -28.13 -1.87 7.94
CA LYS A 171 -29.02 -3.03 7.81
C LYS A 171 -30.26 -2.90 8.69
N GLU A 172 -30.10 -2.49 9.95
CA GLU A 172 -31.23 -2.25 10.85
C GLU A 172 -32.22 -1.23 10.27
N LEU A 173 -31.70 -0.12 9.75
CA LEU A 173 -32.53 0.94 9.15
C LEU A 173 -33.19 0.48 7.84
N GLN A 174 -32.54 -0.36 7.04
CA GLN A 174 -33.14 -0.93 5.84
C GLN A 174 -34.32 -1.84 6.19
N VAL A 175 -34.19 -2.69 7.21
CA VAL A 175 -35.28 -3.56 7.67
C VAL A 175 -36.46 -2.73 8.18
N LEU A 176 -36.20 -1.71 9.01
CA LEU A 176 -37.24 -0.80 9.49
C LEU A 176 -37.92 -0.07 8.33
N SER A 177 -37.16 0.46 7.38
CA SER A 177 -37.69 1.16 6.20
C SER A 177 -38.64 0.29 5.38
N VAL A 178 -38.29 -0.98 5.16
CA VAL A 178 -39.17 -1.93 4.46
C VAL A 178 -40.43 -2.20 5.30
N MET A 179 -40.28 -2.40 6.61
CA MET A 179 -41.43 -2.65 7.50
C MET A 179 -42.41 -1.47 7.52
N TYR A 180 -41.91 -0.24 7.65
CA TYR A 180 -42.74 0.97 7.59
C TYR A 180 -43.40 1.19 6.22
N ARG A 181 -42.77 0.74 5.13
CA ARG A 181 -43.38 0.76 3.79
C ARG A 181 -44.54 -0.20 3.60
N PHE A 182 -44.62 -1.26 4.41
CA PHE A 182 -45.73 -2.23 4.36
C PHE A 182 -46.86 -1.91 5.34
N LEU A 183 -46.62 -1.01 6.30
CA LEU A 183 -47.58 -0.57 7.31
C LEU A 183 -48.34 0.71 6.94
N LEU A 184 -47.95 1.37 5.84
CA LEU A 184 -48.62 2.52 5.22
C LEU A 184 -49.18 2.12 3.85
#